data_AF-A0A5C7L9T2-F1
#
_entry.id   AF-A0A5C7L9T2-F1
#
_cell.length_a   1.000
_cell.length_b   1.000
_cell.length_c   1.000
_cell.angle_alpha   90.00
_cell.angle_beta   90.00
_cell.angle_gamma   90.00
#
_symmetry.space_group_name_H-M   'P 1'
#
loop_
_entity.id
_entity.type
_entity.pdbx_description
1 polymer ?
#
loop_
_entity_poly.entity_id
_entity_poly.type
_entity_poly.pdbx_seq_one_letter_code
_entity_poly.pdbx_strand_id
1 'polypeptide(L)'
;MSLIIATIGTRSEKVVDGRRQQVIPFVGADREGEFAQIGIGFILPDEKKGGIWGTAFPNALIQSWRGMKILEQIDCIGNATLCACWTIAQRTIHVSDERHFNKLAEQVGGADKLQTLRTEILGSAPSADELDAMITNLRLKHVDVSDQELREEVRSGRISTSILIEAIVRETEEHRHARNREKGETGTLSPM
;
A
#
# COMPACT_ATOMS: atom_id res chain seq x y z
N MET A 1 8.39 -2.97 -18.21
CA MET A 1 7.57 -2.19 -17.26
C MET A 1 8.51 -1.79 -16.13
N SER A 2 8.70 -0.50 -15.87
CA SER A 2 9.64 -0.04 -14.83
C SER A 2 8.86 0.08 -13.52
N LEU A 3 9.01 -0.91 -12.65
CA LEU A 3 8.44 -0.87 -11.29
C LEU A 3 9.13 0.24 -10.49
N ILE A 4 8.37 0.98 -9.69
CA ILE A 4 8.91 1.91 -8.71
C ILE A 4 8.92 1.20 -7.37
N ILE A 5 10.07 1.18 -6.71
CA ILE A 5 10.21 0.59 -5.39
C ILE A 5 10.33 1.73 -4.39
N ALA A 6 9.36 1.83 -3.47
CA ALA A 6 9.37 2.82 -2.40
C ALA A 6 10.20 2.32 -1.22
N THR A 7 10.00 1.06 -0.82
CA THR A 7 10.80 0.34 0.18
C THR A 7 10.79 -1.16 -0.11
N ILE A 8 11.76 -1.89 0.45
CA ILE A 8 11.84 -3.35 0.39
C ILE A 8 11.71 -3.95 1.78
N GLY A 9 11.15 -5.15 1.85
CA GLY A 9 11.07 -5.95 3.06
C GLY A 9 12.18 -6.99 3.15
N THR A 10 12.00 -7.92 4.08
CA THR A 10 12.99 -8.95 4.39
C THR A 10 13.05 -10.03 3.32
N ARG A 11 14.24 -10.26 2.76
CA ARG A 11 14.50 -11.37 1.84
C ARG A 11 14.27 -12.71 2.53
N SER A 12 13.47 -13.57 1.93
CA SER A 12 13.21 -14.93 2.45
C SER A 12 12.97 -15.92 1.31
N GLU A 13 13.14 -17.21 1.61
CA GLU A 13 12.77 -18.28 0.68
C GLU A 13 11.26 -18.55 0.78
N LYS A 14 10.57 -18.60 -0.36
CA LYS A 14 9.13 -18.87 -0.44
C LYS A 14 8.82 -19.80 -1.61
N VAL A 15 7.64 -20.40 -1.61
CA VAL A 15 7.13 -21.16 -2.76
C VAL A 15 6.32 -20.22 -3.65
N VAL A 16 6.86 -19.89 -4.82
CA VAL A 16 6.20 -19.05 -5.83
C VAL A 16 5.78 -19.93 -7.01
N ASP A 17 4.48 -20.01 -7.26
CA ASP A 17 3.89 -20.86 -8.32
C ASP A 17 4.41 -22.31 -8.32
N GLY A 18 4.52 -22.88 -7.11
CA GLY A 18 4.99 -24.26 -6.89
C GLY A 18 6.51 -24.43 -6.90
N ARG A 19 7.29 -23.37 -7.09
CA ARG A 19 8.76 -23.41 -7.08
C ARG A 19 9.32 -22.65 -5.89
N ARG A 20 10.28 -23.27 -5.21
CA ARG A 20 11.00 -22.65 -4.09
C ARG A 20 12.01 -21.65 -4.64
N GLN A 21 11.90 -20.39 -4.22
CA GLN A 21 12.66 -19.28 -4.76
C GLN A 21 12.98 -18.25 -3.67
N GLN A 22 14.06 -17.50 -3.87
CA GLN A 22 14.34 -16.31 -3.06
C GLN A 22 13.36 -15.20 -3.46
N VAL A 23 12.80 -14.52 -2.46
CA VAL A 23 11.80 -13.48 -2.65
C VAL A 23 12.16 -12.27 -1.81
N ILE A 24 12.10 -11.09 -2.43
CA ILE A 24 12.21 -9.80 -1.74
C ILE A 24 10.86 -9.08 -1.87
N PRO A 25 10.03 -9.04 -0.82
CA PRO A 25 8.78 -8.29 -0.86
C PRO A 25 9.09 -6.78 -0.92
N PHE A 26 8.20 -5.99 -1.49
CA PHE A 26 8.38 -4.54 -1.60
C PHE A 26 7.04 -3.80 -1.58
N VAL A 27 7.10 -2.51 -1.22
CA VAL A 27 6.03 -1.53 -1.47
C VAL A 27 6.44 -0.67 -2.64
N GLY A 28 5.52 -0.41 -3.54
CA GLY A 28 5.86 0.34 -4.74
C GLY A 28 4.67 0.68 -5.61
N ALA A 29 4.97 1.07 -6.84
CA ALA A 29 3.98 1.36 -7.86
C ALA A 29 4.31 0.66 -9.19
N ASP A 30 3.27 0.38 -9.96
CA ASP A 30 3.37 -0.34 -11.24
C ASP A 30 4.01 0.50 -12.37
N ARG A 31 3.94 1.83 -12.26
CA ARG A 31 4.50 2.82 -13.20
C ARG A 31 4.67 4.19 -12.56
N GLU A 32 5.29 5.12 -13.29
CA GLU A 32 5.37 6.55 -12.95
C GLU A 32 4.07 7.29 -13.33
N GLY A 33 3.76 8.38 -12.61
CA GLY A 33 2.64 9.29 -12.90
C GLY A 33 1.40 9.14 -12.02
N GLU A 34 0.48 10.10 -12.16
CA GLU A 34 -0.71 10.29 -11.30
C GLU A 34 -1.65 9.06 -11.23
N PHE A 35 -1.70 8.27 -12.31
CA PHE A 35 -2.54 7.06 -12.41
C PHE A 35 -1.79 5.77 -12.08
N ALA A 36 -0.65 5.87 -11.42
CA ALA A 36 0.08 4.72 -10.90
C ALA A 36 -0.70 4.03 -9.78
N GLN A 37 -0.61 2.71 -9.74
CA GLN A 37 -1.21 1.89 -8.71
C GLN A 37 -0.19 1.62 -7.62
N ILE A 38 -0.42 2.16 -6.42
CA ILE A 38 0.40 1.82 -5.24
C ILE A 38 -0.08 0.48 -4.68
N GLY A 39 0.87 -0.36 -4.31
CA GLY A 39 0.54 -1.59 -3.62
C GLY A 39 1.75 -2.37 -3.14
N ILE A 40 1.58 -3.69 -3.10
CA ILE A 40 2.59 -4.63 -2.64
C ILE A 40 3.05 -5.52 -3.78
N GLY A 41 4.32 -5.85 -3.76
CA GLY A 41 4.90 -6.74 -4.74
C GLY A 41 6.01 -7.58 -4.16
N PHE A 42 6.62 -8.36 -5.05
CA PHE A 42 7.80 -9.12 -4.76
C PHE A 42 8.75 -9.15 -5.96
N ILE A 43 10.04 -9.31 -5.67
CA ILE A 43 11.11 -9.48 -6.64
C ILE A 43 11.70 -10.87 -6.46
N LEU A 44 11.90 -11.56 -7.58
CA LEU A 44 12.67 -12.79 -7.71
C LEU A 44 14.09 -12.39 -8.17
N PRO A 45 15.07 -12.24 -7.25
CA PRO A 45 16.37 -11.67 -7.57
C PRO A 45 17.12 -12.51 -8.62
N ASP A 46 16.90 -13.83 -8.60
CA ASP A 46 17.58 -14.77 -9.50
C ASP A 46 16.98 -14.75 -10.93
N GLU A 47 15.71 -14.35 -11.07
CA GLU A 47 15.02 -14.28 -12.37
C GLU A 47 14.95 -12.85 -12.94
N LYS A 48 15.30 -11.82 -12.16
CA LYS A 48 15.02 -10.41 -12.47
C LYS A 48 13.56 -10.14 -12.86
N LYS A 49 12.65 -10.94 -12.29
CA LYS A 49 11.19 -10.81 -12.45
C LYS A 49 10.58 -10.38 -11.13
N GLY A 50 9.35 -9.90 -11.21
CA GLY A 50 8.56 -9.58 -10.04
C GLY A 50 7.09 -9.46 -10.40
N GLY A 51 6.26 -9.47 -9.37
CA GLY A 51 4.84 -9.18 -9.48
C GLY A 51 4.49 -8.04 -8.52
N ILE A 52 3.58 -7.18 -8.93
CA ILE A 52 2.98 -6.18 -8.06
C ILE A 52 1.46 -6.29 -8.17
N TRP A 53 0.78 -6.06 -7.06
CA TRP A 53 -0.64 -5.82 -7.02
C TRP A 53 -0.85 -4.50 -6.28
N GLY A 54 -1.67 -3.61 -6.83
CA GLY A 54 -1.96 -2.31 -6.22
C GLY A 54 -3.30 -1.75 -6.68
N THR A 55 -3.66 -0.61 -6.11
CA THR A 55 -4.88 0.14 -6.43
C THR A 55 -4.51 1.52 -6.92
N ALA A 56 -5.22 2.02 -7.95
CA ALA A 56 -5.06 3.41 -8.41
C ALA A 56 -5.72 4.43 -7.47
N PHE A 57 -6.71 3.99 -6.67
CA PHE A 57 -7.32 4.80 -5.64
C PHE A 57 -8.02 3.91 -4.60
N PRO A 58 -7.81 4.12 -3.28
CA PRO A 58 -6.82 5.04 -2.70
C PRO A 58 -5.39 4.52 -2.89
N ASN A 59 -4.43 5.44 -3.07
CA ASN A 59 -3.00 5.13 -3.07
C ASN A 59 -2.49 4.99 -1.62
N ALA A 60 -2.94 3.92 -0.96
CA ALA A 60 -2.73 3.66 0.46
C ALA A 60 -1.31 3.10 0.73
N LEU A 61 -0.37 3.98 1.03
CA LEU A 61 1.03 3.66 1.25
C LEU A 61 1.25 2.85 2.54
N ILE A 62 0.61 3.22 3.64
CA ILE A 62 0.81 2.57 4.94
C ILE A 62 0.14 1.20 4.96
N GLN A 63 -1.05 1.09 4.37
CA GLN A 63 -1.71 -0.19 4.15
C GLN A 63 -0.83 -1.11 3.28
N SER A 64 -0.22 -0.57 2.22
CA SER A 64 0.70 -1.35 1.38
C SER A 64 1.93 -1.80 2.19
N TRP A 65 2.51 -0.95 3.02
CA TRP A 65 3.59 -1.34 3.94
C TRP A 65 3.18 -2.46 4.89
N ARG A 66 1.99 -2.39 5.48
CA ARG A 66 1.44 -3.46 6.33
C ARG A 66 1.20 -4.75 5.55
N GLY A 67 0.70 -4.66 4.32
CA GLY A 67 0.53 -5.80 3.41
C GLY A 67 1.86 -6.47 3.07
N MET A 68 2.93 -5.69 2.90
CA MET A 68 4.29 -6.20 2.72
C MET A 68 4.76 -6.95 3.98
N LYS A 69 4.51 -6.42 5.18
CA LYS A 69 4.83 -7.10 6.45
C LYS A 69 4.07 -8.40 6.65
N ILE A 70 2.82 -8.47 6.18
CA ILE A 70 2.07 -9.73 6.15
C ILE A 70 2.75 -10.71 5.18
N LEU A 71 3.06 -10.27 3.96
CA LEU A 71 3.70 -11.09 2.93
C LEU A 71 5.05 -11.67 3.39
N GLU A 72 5.82 -10.95 4.21
CA GLU A 72 7.04 -11.47 4.84
C GLU A 72 6.78 -12.78 5.61
N GLN A 73 5.60 -12.95 6.21
CA GLN A 73 5.22 -14.11 7.03
C GLN A 73 4.48 -15.22 6.26
N ILE A 74 4.22 -15.05 4.96
CA ILE A 74 3.49 -16.03 4.15
C ILE A 74 4.46 -16.92 3.37
N ASP A 75 4.33 -18.24 3.46
CA ASP A 75 5.26 -19.18 2.81
C ASP A 75 5.00 -19.40 1.32
N CYS A 76 3.75 -19.28 0.86
CA CYS A 76 3.38 -19.54 -0.53
C CYS A 76 2.79 -18.30 -1.22
N ILE A 77 3.42 -17.90 -2.32
CA ILE A 77 2.92 -16.86 -3.22
C ILE A 77 2.32 -17.53 -4.46
N GLY A 78 1.01 -17.38 -4.62
CA GLY A 78 0.29 -17.82 -5.80
C GLY A 78 -0.76 -16.80 -6.20
N ASN A 79 -1.75 -17.25 -6.99
CA ASN A 79 -2.81 -16.38 -7.46
C ASN A 79 -3.54 -15.70 -6.28
N ALA A 80 -3.70 -14.38 -6.37
CA ALA A 80 -4.33 -13.51 -5.38
C ALA A 80 -3.64 -13.41 -4.00
N THR A 81 -2.43 -13.98 -3.79
CA THR A 81 -1.73 -13.83 -2.50
C THR A 81 -1.45 -12.36 -2.19
N LEU A 82 -0.98 -11.59 -3.18
CA LEU A 82 -0.69 -10.16 -2.99
C LEU A 82 -1.96 -9.36 -2.66
N CYS A 83 -3.02 -9.56 -3.43
CA CYS A 83 -4.33 -8.97 -3.14
C CYS A 83 -4.79 -9.33 -1.72
N ALA A 84 -4.70 -10.61 -1.33
CA ALA A 84 -5.12 -11.04 0.00
C ALA A 84 -4.31 -10.35 1.12
N CYS A 85 -2.98 -10.29 0.98
CA CYS A 85 -2.13 -9.63 1.98
C CYS A 85 -2.45 -8.14 2.09
N TRP A 86 -2.68 -7.45 0.97
CA TRP A 86 -3.05 -6.03 0.98
C TRP A 86 -4.44 -5.80 1.56
N THR A 87 -5.42 -6.64 1.23
CA THR A 87 -6.79 -6.53 1.73
C THR A 87 -6.86 -6.74 3.24
N ILE A 88 -6.21 -7.77 3.79
CA ILE A 88 -6.26 -8.00 5.24
C ILE A 88 -5.41 -6.99 6.03
N ALA A 89 -4.56 -6.21 5.36
CA ALA A 89 -3.81 -5.12 5.96
C ALA A 89 -4.67 -3.88 6.29
N GLN A 90 -5.92 -3.84 5.81
CA GLN A 90 -6.91 -2.84 6.21
C GLN A 90 -7.25 -3.00 7.69
N ARG A 91 -7.66 -1.90 8.35
CA ARG A 91 -8.12 -1.95 9.75
C ARG A 91 -9.41 -2.73 9.92
N THR A 92 -10.32 -2.57 8.97
CA THR A 92 -11.63 -3.24 8.94
C THR A 92 -11.67 -4.07 7.68
N ILE A 93 -11.89 -5.37 7.82
CA ILE A 93 -12.09 -6.28 6.69
C ILE A 93 -13.59 -6.32 6.42
N HIS A 94 -13.99 -6.04 5.18
CA HIS A 94 -15.38 -6.20 4.78
C HIS A 94 -15.73 -7.69 4.69
N VAL A 95 -16.98 -8.06 4.98
CA VAL A 95 -17.42 -9.48 4.98
C VAL A 95 -17.14 -10.20 3.64
N SER A 96 -17.22 -9.47 2.52
CA SER A 96 -16.90 -10.01 1.19
C SER A 96 -15.44 -10.44 1.02
N ASP A 97 -14.56 -9.92 1.89
CA ASP A 97 -13.12 -10.12 1.84
C ASP A 97 -12.63 -11.17 2.84
N GLU A 98 -13.51 -11.76 3.64
CA GLU A 98 -13.17 -12.85 4.59
C GLU A 98 -12.50 -14.04 3.90
N ARG A 99 -12.82 -14.29 2.62
CA ARG A 99 -12.14 -15.31 1.81
C ARG A 99 -10.63 -15.11 1.74
N HIS A 100 -10.16 -13.85 1.72
CA HIS A 100 -8.74 -13.51 1.66
C HIS A 100 -8.07 -13.83 2.99
N PHE A 101 -8.76 -13.57 4.10
CA PHE A 101 -8.30 -13.94 5.44
C PHE A 101 -8.18 -15.46 5.57
N ASN A 102 -9.23 -16.21 5.24
CA ASN A 102 -9.25 -17.67 5.37
C ASN A 102 -8.14 -18.34 4.55
N LYS A 103 -7.91 -17.87 3.31
CA LYS A 103 -6.84 -18.38 2.45
C LYS A 103 -5.44 -18.16 3.02
N LEU A 104 -5.19 -17.04 3.69
CA LEU A 104 -3.89 -16.78 4.33
C LEU A 104 -3.76 -17.53 5.65
N ALA A 105 -4.87 -17.74 6.37
CA ALA A 105 -4.89 -18.47 7.63
C ALA A 105 -4.40 -19.92 7.46
N GLU A 106 -4.76 -20.57 6.35
CA GLU A 106 -4.26 -21.90 5.98
C GLU A 106 -2.73 -21.97 5.89
N GLN A 107 -2.06 -20.87 5.52
CA GLN A 107 -0.61 -20.83 5.34
C GLN A 107 0.17 -20.52 6.62
N VAL A 108 -0.42 -19.75 7.54
CA VAL A 108 0.23 -19.35 8.80
C VAL A 108 -0.15 -20.23 9.99
N GLY A 109 -0.86 -21.34 9.74
CA GLY A 109 -1.20 -22.35 10.74
C GLY A 109 -2.48 -22.06 11.53
N GLY A 110 -3.45 -21.36 10.93
CA GLY A 110 -4.81 -21.17 11.46
C GLY A 110 -5.25 -19.72 11.58
N ALA A 111 -6.57 -19.52 11.74
CA ALA A 111 -7.19 -18.21 11.84
C ALA A 111 -6.68 -17.39 13.04
N ASP A 112 -6.50 -18.03 14.20
CA ASP A 112 -6.01 -17.37 15.42
C ASP A 112 -4.60 -16.81 15.23
N LYS A 113 -3.70 -17.58 14.61
CA LYS A 113 -2.34 -17.14 14.31
C LYS A 113 -2.32 -15.97 13.35
N LEU A 114 -3.15 -16.03 12.30
CA LEU A 114 -3.27 -14.92 11.36
C LEU A 114 -3.83 -13.66 12.04
N GLN A 115 -4.82 -13.82 12.92
CA GLN A 115 -5.42 -12.70 13.65
C GLN A 115 -4.43 -12.05 14.60
N THR A 116 -3.62 -12.85 15.32
CA THR A 116 -2.52 -12.33 16.16
C THR A 116 -1.51 -11.57 15.32
N LEU A 117 -1.01 -12.18 14.24
CA LEU A 117 -0.06 -11.53 13.32
C LEU A 117 -0.61 -10.21 12.78
N ARG A 118 -1.86 -10.21 12.32
CA ARG A 118 -2.53 -9.02 11.81
C ARG A 118 -2.63 -7.94 12.89
N THR A 119 -2.97 -8.32 14.11
CA THR A 119 -3.08 -7.37 15.23
C THR A 119 -1.72 -6.71 15.53
N GLU A 120 -0.64 -7.48 15.53
CA GLU A 120 0.73 -6.96 15.71
C GLU A 120 1.12 -6.00 14.58
N ILE A 121 0.92 -6.39 13.32
CA ILE A 121 1.25 -5.56 12.16
C ILE A 121 0.40 -4.29 12.13
N LEU A 122 -0.89 -4.39 12.44
CA LEU A 122 -1.77 -3.23 12.60
C LEU A 122 -1.33 -2.37 13.80
N GLY A 123 -0.75 -2.93 14.85
CA GLY A 123 -0.14 -2.16 15.95
C GLY A 123 1.13 -1.41 15.53
N SER A 124 1.75 -1.80 14.42
CA SER A 124 2.99 -1.24 13.90
C SER A 124 2.79 -0.17 12.81
N ALA A 125 3.86 0.59 12.58
CA ALA A 125 3.98 1.58 11.54
C ALA A 125 5.42 1.63 11.03
N PRO A 126 5.66 2.10 9.79
CA PRO A 126 7.01 2.42 9.33
C PRO A 126 7.65 3.47 10.24
N SER A 127 8.98 3.43 10.36
CA SER A 127 9.70 4.51 11.04
C SER A 127 9.52 5.84 10.30
N ALA A 128 9.73 6.98 10.97
CA ALA A 128 9.61 8.29 10.34
C ALA A 128 10.54 8.42 9.12
N ASP A 129 11.81 8.01 9.25
CA ASP A 129 12.79 8.05 8.16
C ASP A 129 12.38 7.12 6.99
N GLU A 130 11.86 5.93 7.30
CA GLU A 130 11.37 5.00 6.28
C GLU A 130 10.16 5.58 5.53
N LEU A 131 9.22 6.18 6.25
CA LEU A 131 8.03 6.80 5.65
C LEU A 131 8.41 7.99 4.76
N ASP A 132 9.29 8.88 5.24
CA ASP A 132 9.75 10.03 4.48
C ASP A 132 10.52 9.59 3.22
N ALA A 133 11.34 8.54 3.31
CA ALA A 133 12.02 7.96 2.16
C ALA A 133 11.03 7.36 1.14
N MET A 134 10.03 6.60 1.60
CA MET A 134 8.98 6.07 0.73
C MET A 134 8.24 7.19 -0.02
N ILE A 135 7.79 8.21 0.71
CA ILE A 135 7.08 9.37 0.14
C ILE A 135 7.97 10.09 -0.88
N THR A 136 9.23 10.35 -0.53
CA THR A 136 10.18 11.03 -1.42
C THR A 136 10.37 10.26 -2.72
N ASN A 137 10.60 8.94 -2.62
CA ASN A 137 10.80 8.08 -3.79
C ASN A 137 9.58 8.08 -4.72
N LEU A 138 8.37 8.04 -4.17
CA LEU A 138 7.13 8.07 -4.96
C LEU A 138 6.88 9.44 -5.61
N ARG A 139 7.09 10.53 -4.86
CA ARG A 139 6.91 11.90 -5.37
C ARG A 139 7.88 12.25 -6.49
N LEU A 140 9.14 11.81 -6.40
CA LEU A 140 10.12 11.96 -7.48
C LEU A 140 9.67 11.31 -8.79
N LYS A 141 8.74 10.36 -8.71
CA LYS A 141 8.16 9.63 -9.82
C LYS A 141 6.73 10.05 -10.15
N HIS A 142 6.29 11.18 -9.59
CA HIS A 142 4.95 11.72 -9.77
C HIS A 142 3.84 10.73 -9.37
N VAL A 143 4.10 9.89 -8.38
CA VAL A 143 3.11 8.97 -7.82
C VAL A 143 2.53 9.58 -6.55
N ASP A 144 1.22 9.81 -6.55
CA ASP A 144 0.51 10.42 -5.43
C ASP A 144 0.27 9.43 -4.30
N VAL A 145 0.31 9.91 -3.06
CA VAL A 145 0.01 9.15 -1.85
C VAL A 145 -1.29 9.67 -1.25
N SER A 146 -2.12 8.78 -0.70
CA SER A 146 -3.39 9.17 -0.06
C SER A 146 -3.18 10.09 1.14
N ASP A 147 -3.56 11.37 1.01
CA ASP A 147 -3.52 12.32 2.13
C ASP A 147 -4.48 11.89 3.26
N GLN A 148 -5.64 11.32 2.89
CA GLN A 148 -6.63 10.83 3.85
C GLN A 148 -6.02 9.77 4.78
N GLU A 149 -5.35 8.75 4.23
CA GLU A 149 -4.70 7.70 5.02
C GLU A 149 -3.67 8.31 5.98
N LEU A 150 -2.81 9.20 5.48
CA LEU A 150 -1.77 9.84 6.28
C LEU A 150 -2.37 10.64 7.43
N ARG A 151 -3.43 11.43 7.18
CA ARG A 151 -4.12 12.19 8.23
C ARG A 151 -4.74 11.28 9.29
N GLU A 152 -5.38 10.19 8.88
CA GLU A 152 -6.00 9.25 9.82
C GLU A 152 -4.97 8.57 10.72
N GLU A 153 -3.82 8.18 10.16
CA GLU A 153 -2.70 7.57 10.90
C GLU A 153 -2.03 8.58 11.84
N VAL A 154 -1.83 9.85 11.44
CA VAL A 154 -1.33 10.94 12.30
C VAL A 154 -2.32 11.23 13.43
N ARG A 155 -3.61 11.41 13.13
CA ARG A 155 -4.65 11.69 14.13
C ARG A 155 -4.77 10.60 15.18
N SER A 156 -4.50 9.36 14.77
CA SER A 156 -4.51 8.21 15.66
C SER A 156 -3.21 8.03 16.45
N GLY A 157 -2.21 8.91 16.26
CA GLY A 157 -0.92 8.87 16.95
C GLY A 157 -0.02 7.70 16.54
N ARG A 158 -0.27 7.05 15.40
CA ARG A 158 0.47 5.86 14.95
C ARG A 158 1.71 6.20 14.15
N ILE A 159 1.68 7.33 13.46
CA ILE A 159 2.83 7.92 12.81
C ILE A 159 3.00 9.35 13.33
N SER A 160 4.23 9.82 13.33
CA SER A 160 4.51 11.24 13.55
C SER A 160 4.18 12.05 12.30
N THR A 161 3.75 13.29 12.48
CA THR A 161 3.68 14.25 11.37
C THR A 161 5.09 14.58 10.90
N SER A 162 5.25 14.82 9.59
CA SER A 162 6.48 15.31 8.98
C SER A 162 6.17 16.42 7.99
N ILE A 163 7.18 17.22 7.63
CA ILE A 163 7.03 18.30 6.65
C ILE A 163 6.52 17.76 5.31
N LEU A 164 6.88 16.53 4.94
CA LEU A 164 6.41 15.88 3.71
C LEU A 164 4.92 15.53 3.79
N ILE A 165 4.46 15.00 4.92
CA ILE A 165 3.04 14.72 5.14
C ILE A 165 2.21 16.02 5.09
N GLU A 166 2.70 17.08 5.74
CA GLU A 166 2.05 18.40 5.72
C GLU A 166 1.98 18.98 4.30
N ALA A 167 3.03 18.81 3.50
CA ALA A 167 3.05 19.25 2.11
C ALA A 167 1.99 18.52 1.26
N ILE A 168 1.90 17.19 1.36
CA ILE A 168 0.88 16.38 0.65
C ILE A 168 -0.54 16.83 1.02
N VAL A 169 -0.77 17.02 2.32
CA VAL A 169 -2.04 17.47 2.88
C VAL A 169 -2.45 18.84 2.31
N ARG A 170 -1.51 19.79 2.29
CA ARG A 170 -1.74 21.13 1.76
C ARG A 170 -2.02 21.11 0.25
N GLU A 171 -1.19 20.42 -0.52
CA GLU A 171 -1.34 20.31 -1.99
C GLU A 171 -2.71 19.71 -2.37
N THR A 172 -3.16 18.69 -1.63
CA THR A 172 -4.46 18.06 -1.89
C THR A 172 -5.62 18.99 -1.53
N GLU A 173 -5.50 19.78 -0.46
CA GLU A 173 -6.48 20.82 -0.12
C GLU A 173 -6.56 21.91 -1.20
N GLU A 174 -5.42 22.38 -1.69
CA GLU A 174 -5.32 23.36 -2.77
C GLU A 174 -6.01 22.85 -4.05
N HIS A 175 -5.72 21.61 -4.46
CA HIS A 175 -6.38 20.98 -5.62
C HIS A 175 -7.90 20.83 -5.41
N ARG A 176 -8.34 20.45 -4.20
CA ARG A 176 -9.77 20.34 -3.88
C ARG A 176 -10.45 21.71 -3.96
N HIS A 177 -9.80 22.77 -3.45
CA HIS A 177 -10.32 24.13 -3.52
C HIS A 177 -10.39 24.65 -4.96
N ALA A 178 -9.36 24.40 -5.77
CA ALA A 178 -9.36 24.76 -7.19
C ALA A 178 -10.50 24.08 -7.95
N ARG A 179 -10.66 22.76 -7.81
CA ARG A 179 -11.75 21.99 -8.43
C ARG A 179 -13.14 22.48 -7.99
N ASN A 180 -13.29 22.91 -6.74
CA ASN A 180 -14.56 23.45 -6.25
C ASN A 180 -14.86 24.85 -6.81
N ARG A 181 -13.85 25.68 -7.03
CA ARG A 181 -14.02 26.99 -7.69
C ARG A 181 -14.45 26.82 -9.15
N GLU A 182 -13.80 25.96 -9.90
CA GLU A 182 -14.16 25.65 -11.30
C GLU A 182 -15.61 25.12 -11.42
N LYS A 183 -16.04 24.27 -10.48
CA LYS A 183 -17.42 23.77 -10.42
C LYS A 183 -18.43 24.84 -10.00
N GLY A 184 -18.04 25.80 -9.16
CA GLY A 184 -18.87 26.93 -8.77
C GLY A 184 -19.06 27.94 -9.91
N GLU A 185 -18.02 28.17 -10.72
CA GLU A 185 -18.06 29.08 -11.87
C GLU A 185 -18.88 28.51 -13.04
N THR A 186 -18.77 27.20 -13.32
CA THR A 186 -19.55 26.53 -14.38
C THR A 186 -21.04 26.36 -14.06
N GLY A 187 -21.45 26.45 -12.79
CA GLY A 187 -22.86 26.44 -12.37
C GLY A 187 -23.64 27.73 -12.63
N THR A 188 -22.98 28.81 -13.10
CA THR A 188 -23.57 30.14 -13.24
C THR A 188 -23.90 30.54 -14.69
N LEU A 189 -23.65 29.66 -15.66
CA LEU A 189 -23.99 29.88 -17.08
C LEU A 189 -25.14 28.96 -17.50
N SER A 190 -26.35 29.23 -16.99
CA SER A 190 -27.57 28.87 -17.71
C SER A 190 -28.06 30.12 -18.46
N PRO A 191 -28.02 30.14 -19.80
CA PRO A 191 -28.64 31.22 -20.55
C PRO A 191 -30.17 31.07 -20.46
N MET A 192 -30.84 32.18 -20.11
CA MET A 192 -32.27 32.36 -20.36
C MET A 192 -32.56 32.33 -21.86
#